data_AF-A0A496RBH3-F1
#
_entry.id   AF-A0A496RBH3-F1
#
_cell.length_a   1.000
_cell.length_b   1.000
_cell.length_c   1.000
_cell.angle_alpha   90.00
_cell.angle_beta   90.00
_cell.angle_gamma   90.00
#
_symmetry.space_group_name_H-M   'P 1'
#
loop_
_entity.id
_entity.type
_entity.pdbx_description
1 polymer ?
#
loop_
_entity_poly.entity_id
_entity_poly.type
_entity_poly.pdbx_seq_one_letter_code
_entity_poly.pdbx_strand_id
1 'polypeptide(L)'
;MANRLEIINMALLYIGEEMIADGDESKTSDVANQFIGLCLETALAEHDWNFALRRKSLSYEVDGEGVAVEPTFGYSFRYLLPSDY
;
A
#
# COMPACT_ATOMS: atom_id res chain seq x y z
N MET A 1 -10.61 -12.84 11.50
CA MET A 1 -9.95 -11.78 10.71
C MET A 1 -10.97 -10.67 10.63
N ALA A 2 -10.69 -9.48 11.14
CA ALA A 2 -11.69 -8.42 11.18
C ALA A 2 -12.02 -7.99 9.74
N ASN A 3 -13.30 -7.98 9.38
CA ASN A 3 -13.75 -7.48 8.09
C ASN A 3 -13.58 -5.94 8.06
N ARG A 4 -13.41 -5.36 6.88
CA ARG A 4 -13.27 -3.90 6.69
C ARG A 4 -14.38 -3.12 7.40
N LEU A 5 -15.62 -3.60 7.29
CA LEU A 5 -16.80 -3.02 7.96
C LEU A 5 -16.66 -3.06 9.50
N GLU A 6 -16.11 -4.12 10.05
CA GLU A 6 -15.89 -4.25 11.50
C GLU A 6 -14.82 -3.25 11.98
N ILE A 7 -13.75 -3.03 11.19
CA ILE A 7 -12.72 -2.04 11.50
C ILE A 7 -13.29 -0.63 11.50
N ILE A 8 -14.11 -0.31 10.49
CA ILE A 8 -14.79 1.00 10.41
C ILE A 8 -15.73 1.16 11.62
N ASN A 9 -16.55 0.17 11.94
CA ASN A 9 -17.45 0.23 13.08
C ASN A 9 -16.73 0.37 14.43
N MET A 10 -15.56 -0.25 14.60
CA MET A 10 -14.73 -0.04 15.80
C MET A 10 -14.21 1.40 15.88
N ALA A 11 -13.81 1.99 14.75
CA ALA A 11 -13.38 3.40 14.71
C ALA A 11 -14.54 4.36 15.01
N LEU A 12 -15.74 4.09 14.49
CA LEU A 12 -16.95 4.88 14.77
C LEU A 12 -17.32 4.83 16.25
N LEU A 13 -17.31 3.64 16.85
CA LEU A 13 -17.57 3.46 18.28
C LEU A 13 -16.59 4.27 19.14
N TYR A 14 -15.33 4.35 18.73
CA TYR A 14 -14.30 5.09 19.47
C TYR A 14 -14.56 6.61 19.49
N ILE A 15 -15.22 7.14 18.46
CA ILE A 15 -15.57 8.56 18.34
C ILE A 15 -16.97 8.83 18.94
N GLY A 16 -17.74 7.77 19.25
CA GLY A 16 -19.09 7.85 19.79
C GLY A 16 -20.20 7.93 18.74
N GLU A 17 -19.88 7.56 17.49
CA GLU A 17 -20.84 7.50 16.38
C GLU A 17 -21.59 6.16 16.33
N GLU A 18 -22.73 6.15 15.64
CA GLU A 18 -23.51 4.93 15.44
C GLU A 18 -22.83 3.97 14.43
N MET A 19 -23.01 2.67 14.65
CA MET A 19 -22.50 1.65 13.74
C MET A 19 -23.28 1.66 12.43
N ILE A 20 -22.56 1.41 11.34
CA ILE A 20 -23.12 1.28 10.00
C ILE A 20 -23.34 -0.19 9.63
N ALA A 21 -24.43 -0.46 8.92
CA ALA A 21 -24.76 -1.80 8.42
C ALA A 21 -24.06 -2.12 7.09
N ASP A 22 -23.77 -1.09 6.30
CA ASP A 22 -23.07 -1.19 5.02
C ASP A 22 -21.95 -0.14 4.95
N GLY A 23 -20.82 -0.52 4.34
CA GLY A 23 -19.62 0.29 4.20
C GLY A 23 -19.68 1.32 3.08
N ASP A 24 -20.69 1.27 2.21
CA ASP A 24 -20.78 2.13 1.01
C ASP A 24 -21.99 3.07 1.02
N GLU A 25 -22.83 3.02 2.07
CA GLU A 25 -24.15 3.67 2.08
C GLU A 25 -24.27 4.83 3.10
N SER A 26 -23.18 5.53 3.40
CA SER A 26 -23.23 6.74 4.24
C SER A 26 -22.06 7.70 3.99
N LYS A 27 -22.28 9.00 4.25
CA LYS A 27 -21.19 10.00 4.22
C LYS A 27 -20.06 9.65 5.20
N THR A 28 -20.42 9.07 6.34
CA THR A 28 -19.47 8.65 7.37
C THR A 28 -18.61 7.49 6.88
N SER A 29 -19.20 6.54 6.16
CA SER A 29 -18.50 5.41 5.58
C SER A 29 -17.59 5.85 4.43
N ASP A 30 -18.01 6.82 3.60
CA ASP A 30 -17.14 7.41 2.57
C ASP A 30 -15.85 8.00 3.18
N VAL A 31 -15.98 8.77 4.26
CA VAL A 31 -14.83 9.37 4.96
C VAL A 31 -13.94 8.28 5.57
N ALA A 32 -14.52 7.32 6.29
CA ALA A 32 -13.75 6.20 6.87
C ALA A 32 -13.04 5.38 5.78
N ASN A 33 -13.69 5.17 4.64
CA ASN A 33 -13.14 4.47 3.49
C ASN A 33 -11.97 5.21 2.84
N GLN A 34 -11.95 6.54 2.87
CA GLN A 34 -10.84 7.33 2.37
C GLN A 34 -9.60 7.19 3.25
N PHE A 35 -9.78 7.15 4.58
CA PHE A 35 -8.67 7.10 5.53
C PHE A 35 -8.15 5.69 5.80
N ILE A 36 -8.99 4.65 5.70
CA ILE A 36 -8.58 3.28 6.02
C ILE A 36 -7.42 2.79 5.16
N GLY A 37 -7.37 3.18 3.87
CA GLY A 37 -6.25 2.86 2.99
C GLY A 37 -4.93 3.50 3.44
N LEU A 38 -4.96 4.80 3.71
CA LEU A 38 -3.81 5.55 4.21
C LEU A 38 -3.31 5.01 5.55
N CYS A 39 -4.22 4.72 6.49
CA CYS A 39 -3.86 4.15 7.79
C CYS A 39 -3.23 2.76 7.65
N LEU A 40 -3.76 1.93 6.75
CA LEU A 40 -3.22 0.59 6.49
C LEU A 40 -1.82 0.68 5.89
N GLU A 41 -1.61 1.52 4.87
CA GLU A 41 -0.30 1.73 4.27
C GLU A 41 0.71 2.26 5.29
N THR A 42 0.30 3.23 6.11
CA THR A 42 1.15 3.79 7.17
C THR A 42 1.54 2.72 8.19
N ALA A 43 0.58 1.94 8.68
CA ALA A 43 0.85 0.88 9.66
C ALA A 43 1.76 -0.23 9.09
N LEU A 44 1.62 -0.55 7.81
CA LEU A 44 2.50 -1.50 7.12
C LEU A 44 3.90 -0.93 6.87
N ALA A 45 4.04 0.39 6.70
CA ALA A 45 5.32 1.05 6.47
C ALA A 45 6.11 1.35 7.76
N GLU A 46 5.44 1.48 8.91
CA GLU A 46 6.08 1.82 10.20
C GLU A 46 7.04 0.74 10.72
N HIS A 47 6.84 -0.51 10.31
CA HIS A 47 7.63 -1.65 10.80
C HIS A 47 7.94 -2.65 9.70
N ASP A 48 9.05 -3.38 9.87
CA ASP A 48 9.48 -4.46 8.98
C ASP A 48 8.66 -5.74 9.23
N TRP A 49 7.40 -5.72 8.82
CA TRP A 49 6.51 -6.88 8.93
C TRP A 49 6.96 -7.97 7.95
N ASN A 50 7.55 -9.05 8.47
CA ASN A 50 8.01 -10.19 7.65
C ASN A 50 6.93 -10.76 6.70
N PHE A 51 5.64 -10.64 7.05
CA PHE A 51 4.53 -11.11 6.21
C PHE A 51 4.14 -10.10 5.11
N ALA A 52 4.46 -8.82 5.27
CA ALA A 52 4.13 -7.76 4.32
C ALA A 52 5.26 -7.53 3.31
N LEU A 53 6.46 -8.04 3.59
CA LEU A 53 7.63 -7.89 2.72
C LEU A 53 7.71 -9.04 1.70
N ARG A 54 7.69 -8.69 0.41
CA ARG A 54 7.96 -9.63 -0.69
C ARG A 54 9.35 -9.41 -1.25
N ARG A 55 10.20 -10.44 -1.23
CA ARG A 55 11.50 -10.41 -1.91
C ARG A 55 11.30 -10.51 -3.42
N LYS A 56 11.95 -9.63 -4.17
CA LYS A 56 11.95 -9.62 -5.64
C LYS A 56 13.34 -9.37 -6.16
N SER A 57 13.77 -10.17 -7.13
CA SER A 57 15.00 -9.90 -7.89
C SER A 57 14.69 -8.87 -8.97
N LEU A 58 15.46 -7.78 -9.00
CA LEU A 58 15.31 -6.73 -10.01
C LEU A 58 16.03 -7.12 -11.30
N SER A 59 15.37 -6.88 -12.42
CA SER A 59 16.00 -6.97 -13.74
C SER A 59 16.77 -5.68 -14.04
N TYR A 60 17.88 -5.80 -14.78
CA TYR A 60 18.60 -4.63 -15.29
C TYR A 60 17.72 -3.79 -16.22
N GLU A 61 17.94 -2.48 -16.23
CA GLU A 61 17.32 -1.59 -17.20
C GLU A 61 17.89 -1.87 -18.59
N VAL A 62 16.99 -2.12 -19.54
CA VAL A 62 17.32 -2.36 -20.94
C VAL A 62 16.70 -1.26 -21.81
N ASP A 63 17.37 -0.92 -22.90
CA ASP A 63 16.85 -0.01 -23.91
C ASP A 63 15.79 -0.66 -24.81
N GLY A 64 15.28 0.08 -25.80
CA GLY A 64 14.26 -0.39 -26.74
C GLY A 64 14.69 -1.55 -27.65
N GLU A 65 15.97 -1.93 -27.62
CA GLU A 65 16.55 -3.03 -28.39
C GLU A 65 16.94 -4.22 -27.48
N GLY A 66 16.70 -4.11 -26.17
CA GLY A 66 16.95 -5.16 -25.19
C GLY A 66 18.40 -5.18 -24.65
N VAL A 67 19.18 -4.12 -24.87
CA VAL A 67 20.56 -4.00 -24.40
C VAL A 67 20.59 -3.26 -23.06
N ALA A 68 21.42 -3.72 -22.12
CA ALA A 68 21.53 -3.09 -20.81
C ALA A 68 21.99 -1.64 -20.92
N VAL A 69 21.21 -0.72 -20.34
CA VAL A 69 21.52 0.71 -20.35
C VAL A 69 22.71 0.98 -19.44
N GLU A 70 23.72 1.68 -19.94
CA GLU A 70 24.88 2.04 -19.14
C GLU A 70 24.47 2.86 -17.90
N PRO A 71 25.00 2.51 -16.71
CA PRO A 71 24.77 3.28 -15.50
C PRO A 71 25.33 4.70 -15.64
N THR A 72 24.72 5.65 -14.93
CA THR A 72 25.26 7.01 -14.82
C THR A 72 26.65 6.99 -14.19
N PHE A 73 27.51 7.95 -14.58
CA PHE A 73 28.87 8.08 -14.08
C PHE A 73 28.95 7.94 -12.55
N GLY A 74 29.81 7.03 -12.08
CA GLY A 74 30.00 6.71 -10.65
C GLY A 74 29.21 5.50 -10.14
N TYR A 75 28.32 4.91 -10.95
CA TYR A 75 27.55 3.71 -10.60
C TYR A 75 27.96 2.49 -11.43
N SER A 76 27.86 1.30 -10.85
CA SER A 76 28.20 0.03 -11.52
C SER A 76 27.00 -0.69 -12.13
N PHE A 77 25.77 -0.41 -11.68
CA PHE A 77 24.56 -1.11 -12.09
C PHE A 77 23.36 -0.16 -12.19
N ARG A 78 22.41 -0.51 -13.07
CA ARG A 78 21.16 0.22 -13.28
C ARG A 78 20.01 -0.79 -13.43
N TYR A 79 18.99 -0.67 -12.58
CA TYR A 79 17.87 -1.61 -12.49
C TYR A 79 16.55 -0.95 -12.85
N LEU A 80 15.61 -1.75 -13.37
CA LEU A 80 14.23 -1.32 -13.56
C LEU A 80 13.55 -1.13 -12.20
N LEU A 81 12.76 -0.07 -12.10
CA LEU A 81 11.78 0.04 -11.03
C LEU A 81 10.80 -1.15 -11.16
N PRO A 82 10.51 -1.86 -10.05
CA PRO A 82 9.41 -2.81 -10.03
C PRO A 82 8.13 -2.13 -10.50
N SER A 83 7.20 -2.86 -11.13
CA SER A 83 5.89 -2.31 -11.53
C SER A 83 4.81 -2.49 -10.46
N ASP A 84 5.16 -3.18 -9.37
CA ASP A 84 4.33 -3.57 -8.22
C ASP A 84 4.70 -2.77 -6.97
N TYR A 85 5.08 -1.50 -7.15
CA TYR A 85 5.26 -0.52 -6.08
C TYR A 85 3.93 -0.07 -5.50
#